data_AF-E6N6S1-F1
#
_entry.id   AF-E6N6S1-F1
#
_cell.length_a   1.000
_cell.length_b   1.000
_cell.length_c   1.000
_cell.angle_alpha   90.00
_cell.angle_beta   90.00
_cell.angle_gamma   90.00
#
_symmetry.space_group_name_H-M   'P 1'
#
loop_
_entity.id
_entity.type
_entity.pdbx_description
1 polymer ?
#
loop_
_entity_poly.entity_id
_entity_poly.type
_entity_poly.pdbx_seq_one_letter_code
_entity_poly.pdbx_strand_id
1 'polypeptide(L)'
;MFPDILALAIGQVGGVGNQIAALVREIILQIFQIATPVIHVISIGMIGLGLMLVALKQEYLGYRMVSAGIVGLVMIHLVIPYALGYI
;
A
#
# COMPACT_ATOMS: atom_id res chain seq x y z
N MET A 1 21.19 7.23 -43.82
CA MET A 1 21.71 8.17 -42.80
C MET A 1 20.62 8.87 -41.99
N PHE A 2 19.45 9.22 -42.56
CA PHE A 2 18.30 9.75 -41.78
C PHE A 2 17.44 8.73 -40.98
N PRO A 3 17.32 7.43 -41.32
CA PRO A 3 16.48 6.51 -40.55
C PRO A 3 17.08 6.14 -39.19
N ASP A 4 18.41 6.17 -39.06
CA ASP A 4 19.12 5.78 -37.83
C ASP A 4 18.91 6.78 -36.68
N ILE A 5 18.82 8.07 -37.01
CA ILE A 5 18.59 9.17 -36.04
C ILE A 5 17.15 9.10 -35.50
N LEU A 6 16.19 8.72 -36.35
CA LEU A 6 14.78 8.60 -36.00
C LEU A 6 14.54 7.36 -35.13
N ALA A 7 15.22 6.24 -35.41
CA ALA A 7 15.23 5.05 -34.55
C ALA A 7 15.91 5.33 -33.20
N LEU A 8 17.00 6.10 -33.17
CA LEU A 8 17.67 6.51 -31.93
C LEU A 8 16.79 7.45 -31.09
N ALA A 9 16.08 8.38 -31.72
CA ALA A 9 15.14 9.30 -31.05
C ALA A 9 13.94 8.54 -30.48
N ILE A 10 13.34 7.60 -31.23
CA ILE A 10 12.24 6.75 -30.74
C ILE A 10 12.73 5.84 -29.59
N GLY A 11 13.93 5.28 -29.70
CA GLY A 11 14.55 4.47 -28.66
C GLY A 11 14.84 5.25 -27.38
N GLN A 12 15.31 6.50 -27.50
CA GLN A 12 15.51 7.39 -26.35
C GLN A 12 14.18 7.80 -25.69
N VAL A 13 13.14 8.11 -26.48
CA VAL A 13 11.81 8.43 -25.92
C VAL A 13 11.20 7.23 -25.20
N GLY A 14 11.33 6.02 -25.76
CA GLY A 14 10.92 4.78 -25.08
C GLY A 14 11.74 4.49 -23.82
N GLY A 15 13.05 4.78 -23.85
CA GLY A 15 13.94 4.63 -22.69
C GLY A 15 13.61 5.58 -21.54
N VAL A 16 13.31 6.85 -21.85
CA VAL A 16 12.90 7.86 -20.86
C VAL A 16 11.53 7.51 -20.26
N GLY A 17 10.58 7.02 -21.07
CA GLY A 17 9.28 6.55 -20.58
C GLY A 17 9.40 5.41 -19.59
N ASN A 18 10.25 4.42 -19.87
CA ASN A 18 10.50 3.30 -18.97
C ASN A 18 11.22 3.73 -17.68
N GLN A 19 12.15 4.68 -17.75
CA GLN A 19 12.82 5.24 -16.56
C GLN A 19 11.83 5.98 -15.64
N ILE A 20 10.95 6.80 -16.22
CA ILE A 20 9.92 7.51 -15.45
C ILE A 20 8.97 6.51 -14.79
N ALA A 21 8.52 5.48 -15.52
CA ALA A 21 7.65 4.45 -14.98
C ALA A 21 8.30 3.68 -13.81
N ALA A 22 9.59 3.34 -13.93
CA ALA A 22 10.35 2.70 -12.86
C ALA A 22 10.47 3.59 -11.61
N LEU A 23 10.79 4.87 -11.80
CA LEU A 23 10.87 5.86 -10.72
C LEU A 23 9.52 6.03 -10.00
N VAL A 24 8.42 6.14 -10.75
CA VAL A 24 7.08 6.28 -10.18
C VAL A 24 6.71 5.03 -9.37
N ARG A 25 6.99 3.82 -9.89
CA ARG A 25 6.76 2.57 -9.16
C ARG A 25 7.56 2.53 -7.86
N GLU A 26 8.82 2.94 -7.90
CA GLU A 26 9.67 2.97 -6.71
C GLU A 26 9.16 3.94 -5.64
N ILE A 27 8.72 5.14 -6.04
CA ILE A 27 8.09 6.11 -5.12
C ILE A 27 6.84 5.51 -4.47
N ILE A 28 5.98 4.86 -5.26
CA ILE A 28 4.77 4.20 -4.73
C ILE A 28 5.14 3.14 -3.69
N LEU A 29 6.12 2.28 -4.01
CA LEU A 29 6.59 1.23 -3.09
C LEU A 29 7.16 1.82 -1.79
N GLN A 30 7.95 2.90 -1.87
CA GLN A 30 8.49 3.58 -0.69
C GLN A 30 7.39 4.16 0.20
N ILE A 31 6.37 4.78 -0.39
CA ILE A 31 5.21 5.31 0.37
C ILE A 31 4.52 4.18 1.12
N PHE A 32 4.27 3.04 0.48
CA PHE A 32 3.65 1.89 1.13
C PHE A 32 4.54 1.26 2.20
N GLN A 33 5.85 1.22 2.01
CA GLN A 33 6.78 0.73 3.04
C GLN A 33 6.76 1.58 4.31
N ILE A 34 6.54 2.90 4.18
CA ILE A 34 6.43 3.81 5.33
C ILE A 34 5.03 3.73 5.95
N ALA A 35 3.97 3.67 5.15
CA ALA A 35 2.59 3.64 5.63
C ALA A 35 2.24 2.31 6.32
N THR A 36 2.82 1.20 5.87
CA THR A 36 2.54 -0.15 6.37
C THR A 36 2.73 -0.30 7.89
N PRO A 37 3.91 0.00 8.46
CA PRO A 37 4.10 -0.14 9.91
C PRO A 37 3.18 0.78 10.72
N VAL A 38 2.88 1.98 10.23
CA VAL A 38 1.98 2.93 10.91
C VAL A 38 0.58 2.35 11.04
N ILE A 39 0.01 1.91 9.92
CA ILE A 39 -1.35 1.35 9.92
C ILE A 39 -1.36 0.03 10.70
N HIS A 40 -0.31 -0.80 10.63
CA HIS A 40 -0.20 -2.03 11.43
C HIS A 40 -0.35 -1.74 12.93
N VAL A 41 0.42 -0.78 13.46
CA VAL A 41 0.35 -0.39 14.87
C VAL A 41 -1.03 0.13 15.24
N ILE A 42 -1.64 0.97 14.38
CA ILE A 42 -2.99 1.49 14.59
C ILE A 42 -4.02 0.35 14.61
N SER A 43 -3.94 -0.60 13.69
CA SER A 43 -4.86 -1.74 13.61
C SER A 43 -4.77 -2.64 14.83
N ILE A 44 -3.55 -2.95 15.30
CA ILE A 44 -3.36 -3.68 16.57
C ILE A 44 -3.92 -2.87 17.74
N GLY A 45 -3.66 -1.56 17.78
CA GLY A 45 -4.20 -0.65 18.80
C GLY A 45 -5.73 -0.66 18.84
N MET A 46 -6.39 -0.64 17.68
CA MET A 46 -7.85 -0.71 17.58
C MET A 46 -8.41 -2.05 18.06
N ILE A 47 -7.71 -3.17 17.83
CA ILE A 47 -8.12 -4.47 18.36
C ILE A 47 -7.96 -4.47 19.89
N GLY A 48 -6.82 -4.01 20.41
CA GLY A 48 -6.57 -3.95 21.85
C GLY A 48 -7.59 -3.07 22.58
N LEU A 49 -7.80 -1.85 22.10
CA LEU A 49 -8.80 -0.93 22.63
C LEU A 49 -10.22 -1.48 22.46
N GLY A 50 -10.52 -2.10 21.33
CA GLY A 50 -11.81 -2.71 21.07
C GLY A 50 -12.14 -3.83 22.07
N LEU A 51 -11.19 -4.73 22.33
CA LEU A 51 -11.34 -5.79 23.34
C LEU A 51 -11.48 -5.22 24.76
N MET A 52 -10.75 -4.15 25.08
CA MET A 52 -10.89 -3.44 26.35
C MET A 52 -12.31 -2.85 26.50
N LEU A 53 -12.86 -2.25 25.45
CA LEU A 53 -14.23 -1.71 25.48
C LEU A 53 -15.29 -2.81 25.64
N VAL A 54 -15.10 -3.98 25.02
CA VAL A 54 -15.97 -5.14 25.26
C VAL A 54 -15.93 -5.54 26.74
N ALA A 55 -14.75 -5.57 27.37
CA ALA A 55 -14.62 -5.87 28.79
C ALA A 55 -15.31 -4.84 29.70
N LEU A 56 -15.39 -3.56 29.29
CA LEU A 56 -16.16 -2.51 29.96
C LEU A 56 -17.68 -2.57 29.68
N LYS A 57 -18.18 -3.68 29.12
CA LYS A 57 -19.59 -3.86 28.69
C LYS A 57 -20.05 -2.91 27.59
N GLN A 58 -19.14 -2.26 26.88
CA GLN A 58 -19.46 -1.47 25.68
C GLN A 58 -19.34 -2.33 24.42
N GLU A 59 -20.14 -3.39 24.38
CA GLU A 59 -20.04 -4.46 23.38
C GLU A 59 -20.15 -3.93 21.94
N TYR A 60 -21.13 -3.07 21.66
CA TYR A 60 -21.34 -2.54 20.31
C TYR A 60 -20.13 -1.74 19.79
N LEU A 61 -19.57 -0.86 20.62
CA LEU A 61 -18.42 -0.04 20.22
C LEU A 61 -17.14 -0.88 20.13
N GLY A 62 -16.97 -1.83 21.05
CA GLY A 62 -15.84 -2.73 21.10
C GLY A 62 -15.78 -3.66 19.88
N TYR A 63 -16.87 -4.35 19.53
CA TYR A 63 -16.92 -5.19 18.33
C TYR A 63 -16.68 -4.39 17.05
N ARG A 64 -17.22 -3.17 16.95
CA ARG A 64 -16.96 -2.30 15.80
C ARG A 64 -15.47 -1.95 15.68
N MET A 65 -14.81 -1.61 16.78
CA MET A 65 -13.36 -1.32 16.80
C MET A 65 -12.51 -2.55 16.44
N VAL A 66 -12.83 -3.71 17.01
CA VAL A 66 -12.12 -4.96 16.70
C VAL A 66 -12.28 -5.33 15.23
N SER A 67 -13.51 -5.27 14.70
CA SER A 67 -13.76 -5.58 13.29
C SER A 67 -13.01 -4.63 12.35
N ALA A 68 -12.97 -3.33 12.65
CA ALA A 68 -12.19 -2.35 11.89
C ALA A 68 -10.69 -2.62 11.94
N GLY A 69 -10.14 -3.01 13.10
CA GLY A 69 -8.74 -3.40 13.23
C GLY A 69 -8.37 -4.66 12.46
N ILE A 70 -9.24 -5.68 12.48
CA ILE A 70 -9.05 -6.90 11.68
C ILE A 70 -9.08 -6.58 10.19
N VAL A 71 -10.06 -5.78 9.73
CA VAL A 71 -10.14 -5.36 8.32
C VAL A 71 -8.90 -4.57 7.90
N GLY A 72 -8.40 -3.68 8.76
CA GLY A 72 -7.15 -2.94 8.50
C GLY A 72 -5.93 -3.84 8.34
N LEU A 73 -5.79 -4.86 9.20
CA LEU A 73 -4.71 -5.85 9.10
C LEU A 73 -4.80 -6.68 7.81
N VAL A 74 -6.01 -7.10 7.42
CA VAL A 74 -6.24 -7.84 6.17
C VAL A 74 -5.91 -6.98 4.96
N MET A 75 -6.32 -5.71 4.95
CA MET A 75 -6.00 -4.80 3.85
C MET A 75 -4.49 -4.66 3.66
N ILE A 76 -3.73 -4.57 4.75
CA ILE A 76 -2.32 -4.24 4.67
C ILE A 76 -1.40 -5.44 4.44
N HIS A 77 -1.75 -6.62 4.96
CA HIS A 77 -0.96 -7.84 4.78
C HIS A 77 -1.45 -8.73 3.64
N LEU A 78 -2.68 -8.54 3.19
CA LEU A 78 -3.25 -9.29 2.07
C LEU A 78 -3.38 -8.37 0.86
N VAL A 79 -4.29 -7.38 0.92
CA VAL A 79 -4.75 -6.67 -0.29
C VAL A 79 -3.64 -5.83 -0.93
N ILE A 80 -2.88 -5.07 -0.14
CA ILE A 80 -1.80 -4.21 -0.68
C ILE A 80 -0.67 -5.04 -1.31
N PRO A 81 -0.11 -6.09 -0.67
CA PRO A 81 0.89 -6.95 -1.30
C PRO A 81 0.39 -7.61 -2.57
N TYR A 82 -0.85 -8.11 -2.58
CA TYR A 82 -1.44 -8.68 -3.79
C TYR A 82 -1.57 -7.61 -4.89
N ALA A 83 -2.09 -6.43 -4.57
CA ALA A 83 -2.23 -5.34 -5.54
C ALA A 83 -0.87 -4.88 -6.09
N LEU A 84 0.15 -4.74 -5.24
CA LEU A 84 1.51 -4.38 -5.64
C LEU A 84 2.23 -5.50 -6.40
N GLY A 85 1.86 -6.77 -6.18
CA GLY A 85 2.39 -7.91 -6.93
C GLY A 85 1.85 -8.03 -8.35
N TYR A 86 0.69 -7.44 -8.64
CA TYR A 86 0.10 -7.39 -9.99
C TYR A 86 0.60 -6.23 -10.85
N ILE A 87 1.26 -5.23 -10.25
CA ILE A 87 1.86 -4.06 -10.92
C ILE A 87 3.36 -4.29 -11.03
#